data_AF-A0ABD0JN79-F1
#
_entry.id   AF-A0ABD0JN79-F1
#
_cell.length_a   1.000
_cell.length_b   1.000
_cell.length_c   1.000
_cell.angle_alpha   90.00
_cell.angle_beta   90.00
_cell.angle_gamma   90.00
#
_symmetry.space_group_name_H-M   'P 1'
#
loop_
_entity.id
_entity.type
_entity.pdbx_description
1 polymer ?
#
loop_
_entity_poly.entity_id
_entity_poly.type
_entity_poly.pdbx_seq_one_letter_code
_entity_poly.pdbx_strand_id
1 'polypeptide(L)'
;KCHHMTAINISLRHLHVTLGVTNMADVYYVDAASNFSKACTGLGTGFAQVVLLPLREQKDMFCTSTLSKFFSLRPFRCCICWMWEYADTSKMRIRFELYPDNVYPYLVPPLRRCLTLHTACTPGKYLANGTASGAGWTEVSDYFCFLALPVVVSFAVATQVASVVVLCRLPARASLDTYLLGLCVASLLLLFTTCLLAAQHYVGVHEAVIRAQPYAFSCRDWFWYTTIWLIVMMAFERALTVSTSRASVLCTPTQAAVVVLMVFCVGLVSALPRFWEYDAFEHFDVRANGTALAAMKTPSTATAEYNTMYFWYVKTLTLFLPYTMMLVTGLTLGLRSRGPALARRYTAVKHTSAAAIARRMKEETALSRLLILLMGMYVTFSTPLCLLELLAR
;
A
#
# COMPACT_ATOMS: atom_id res chain seq x y z
N LYS A 1 30.94 42.01 3.12
CA LYS A 1 29.70 41.92 3.93
C LYS A 1 29.36 40.44 4.13
N CYS A 2 30.09 39.78 5.03
CA CYS A 2 29.78 38.44 5.53
C CYS A 2 29.28 38.64 6.96
N HIS A 3 28.00 38.35 7.21
CA HIS A 3 27.49 38.33 8.57
C HIS A 3 27.74 36.95 9.18
N HIS A 4 28.52 36.96 10.26
CA HIS A 4 28.56 35.94 11.29
C HIS A 4 27.14 35.54 11.71
N MET A 5 26.85 34.24 11.70
CA MET A 5 25.78 33.68 12.53
C MET A 5 26.42 32.76 13.56
N THR A 6 26.56 33.30 14.76
CA THR A 6 26.91 32.62 16.00
C THR A 6 25.82 31.63 16.38
N ALA A 7 26.20 30.37 16.54
CA ALA A 7 25.36 29.34 17.15
C ALA A 7 25.18 29.65 18.64
N ILE A 8 23.94 29.87 19.05
CA ILE A 8 23.55 29.93 20.46
C ILE A 8 23.25 28.50 20.92
N ASN A 9 24.09 28.01 21.83
CA ASN A 9 23.97 26.71 22.46
C ASN A 9 23.10 26.86 23.72
N ILE A 10 21.80 26.55 23.63
CA ILE A 10 20.93 26.49 24.81
C ILE A 10 20.87 25.04 25.29
N SER A 11 21.58 24.81 26.39
CA SER A 11 21.43 23.62 27.24
C SER A 11 20.15 23.79 28.05
N LEU A 12 19.14 22.94 27.81
CA LEU A 12 18.05 22.74 28.76
C LEU A 12 18.15 21.32 29.32
N ARG A 13 18.70 21.23 30.53
CA ARG A 13 18.55 20.08 31.43
C ARG A 13 17.22 20.21 32.18
N HIS A 14 16.60 19.05 32.41
CA HIS A 14 15.53 18.77 33.37
C HIS A 14 14.20 19.53 33.21
N LEU A 15 13.21 18.83 32.64
CA LEU A 15 11.82 19.00 33.04
C LEU A 15 11.24 17.62 33.35
N HIS A 16 11.12 17.31 34.65
CA HIS A 16 10.29 16.23 35.16
C HIS A 16 8.84 16.72 35.08
N VAL A 17 8.01 16.05 34.28
CA VAL A 17 6.55 16.22 34.34
C VAL A 17 5.96 14.97 34.97
N THR A 18 5.62 15.10 36.24
CA THR A 18 4.73 14.20 36.99
C THR A 18 3.30 14.46 36.51
N LEU A 19 2.72 13.51 35.78
CA LEU A 19 1.28 13.48 35.52
C LEU A 19 0.58 12.91 36.75
N GLY A 20 -0.06 13.80 37.50
CA GLY A 20 -0.97 13.46 38.59
C GLY A 20 -2.26 12.84 38.06
N VAL A 21 -2.58 11.66 38.59
CA VAL A 21 -3.87 11.00 38.47
C VAL A 21 -4.80 11.67 39.48
N THR A 22 -5.92 12.24 39.02
CA THR A 22 -7.05 12.59 39.89
C THR A 22 -8.23 11.72 39.52
N ASN A 23 -8.58 10.85 40.48
CA ASN A 23 -9.82 10.10 40.55
C ASN A 23 -11.03 11.03 40.62
N MET A 24 -12.08 10.69 39.87
CA MET A 24 -13.45 10.79 40.36
C MET A 24 -14.22 9.54 39.93
N ALA A 25 -14.37 8.65 40.90
CA ALA A 25 -15.55 7.79 41.04
C ALA A 25 -16.72 8.71 41.49
N ASP A 26 -18.01 8.41 41.34
CA ASP A 26 -18.71 7.14 41.29
C ASP A 26 -20.22 7.43 41.00
N VAL A 27 -21.02 6.36 40.82
CA VAL A 27 -22.49 6.25 41.09
C VAL A 27 -23.48 6.53 39.92
N TYR A 28 -24.45 5.70 39.46
CA TYR A 28 -25.03 4.37 39.78
C TYR A 28 -25.68 3.72 38.51
N TYR A 29 -25.48 2.39 38.32
CA TYR A 29 -26.41 1.27 37.96
C TYR A 29 -27.57 1.46 36.93
N VAL A 30 -27.94 0.51 36.04
CA VAL A 30 -28.38 -0.89 36.28
C VAL A 30 -28.13 -1.81 35.05
N ASP A 31 -27.87 -3.07 35.37
CA ASP A 31 -27.71 -4.31 34.60
C ASP A 31 -28.51 -4.56 33.31
N ALA A 32 -27.83 -5.19 32.36
CA ALA A 32 -28.25 -6.51 31.84
C ALA A 32 -27.03 -7.33 31.38
N ALA A 33 -26.63 -8.25 32.26
CA ALA A 33 -26.01 -9.56 32.01
C ALA A 33 -26.49 -10.24 30.71
N SER A 34 -25.85 -11.20 30.05
CA SER A 34 -24.66 -12.03 30.24
C SER A 34 -24.64 -13.02 29.07
N ASN A 35 -23.49 -13.63 28.82
CA ASN A 35 -23.25 -14.95 28.16
C ASN A 35 -22.40 -14.84 26.89
N PHE A 36 -21.06 -14.86 27.07
CA PHE A 36 -20.24 -15.99 26.60
C PHE A 36 -18.79 -15.79 27.06
N SER A 37 -18.48 -16.28 28.26
CA SER A 37 -17.11 -16.57 28.68
C SER A 37 -17.13 -17.92 29.37
N LYS A 38 -16.44 -18.90 28.78
CA LYS A 38 -15.74 -20.02 29.45
C LYS A 38 -15.08 -20.93 28.41
N ALA A 39 -13.78 -20.70 28.18
CA ALA A 39 -12.71 -21.63 27.79
C ALA A 39 -11.56 -20.77 27.22
N CYS A 40 -10.36 -20.65 27.76
CA CYS A 40 -9.65 -21.35 28.82
C CYS A 40 -8.73 -20.35 29.53
N THR A 41 -8.86 -20.28 30.85
CA THR A 41 -7.82 -19.79 31.76
C THR A 41 -6.70 -20.81 31.88
N GLY A 42 -5.45 -20.37 31.82
CA GLY A 42 -4.30 -21.19 32.15
C GLY A 42 -2.98 -20.43 32.12
N LEU A 43 -2.61 -19.88 33.29
CA LEU A 43 -1.27 -19.47 33.73
C LEU A 43 -0.54 -18.38 32.92
N GLY A 44 0.06 -17.34 33.49
CA GLY A 44 0.37 -17.04 34.88
C GLY A 44 1.09 -15.70 34.92
N THR A 45 0.83 -14.96 35.98
CA THR A 45 1.34 -13.64 36.33
C THR A 45 2.83 -13.64 36.66
N GLY A 46 3.55 -12.58 36.28
CA GLY A 46 4.90 -12.29 36.74
C GLY A 46 5.30 -10.84 36.46
N PHE A 47 5.22 -10.00 37.49
CA PHE A 47 5.62 -8.59 37.52
C PHE A 47 7.15 -8.42 37.44
N ALA A 48 7.57 -7.38 36.70
CA ALA A 48 8.75 -6.51 36.84
C ALA A 48 10.11 -7.07 37.31
N GLN A 49 11.15 -6.91 36.46
CA GLN A 49 12.39 -6.25 36.91
C GLN A 49 13.23 -5.72 35.74
N VAL A 50 13.45 -4.40 35.76
CA VAL A 50 14.50 -3.70 35.02
C VAL A 50 15.83 -4.00 35.73
N VAL A 51 16.78 -4.62 35.03
CA VAL A 51 18.19 -4.65 35.42
C VAL A 51 19.03 -4.24 34.21
N LEU A 52 19.86 -3.23 34.44
CA LEU A 52 20.80 -2.62 33.51
C LEU A 52 22.22 -3.13 33.85
N LEU A 53 23.06 -3.23 32.81
CA LEU A 53 24.55 -3.37 32.77
C LEU A 53 25.14 -4.80 32.65
N PRO A 54 26.40 -4.95 32.18
CA PRO A 54 26.96 -4.53 30.89
C PRO A 54 27.83 -5.62 30.19
N LEU A 55 28.27 -5.30 28.96
CA LEU A 55 29.30 -5.94 28.09
C LEU A 55 30.22 -7.03 28.68
N ARG A 56 30.31 -8.18 27.99
CA ARG A 56 31.59 -8.88 27.77
C ARG A 56 31.60 -9.72 26.49
N GLU A 57 32.75 -9.69 25.82
CA GLU A 57 33.13 -10.46 24.63
C GLU A 57 32.89 -11.97 24.78
N GLN A 58 32.42 -12.61 23.71
CA GLN A 58 32.86 -13.97 23.40
C GLN A 58 32.93 -14.18 21.88
N LYS A 59 34.10 -14.65 21.46
CA LYS A 59 34.51 -14.95 20.09
C LYS A 59 33.99 -16.32 19.64
N ASP A 60 33.79 -16.35 18.33
CA ASP A 60 33.89 -17.46 17.38
C ASP A 60 32.81 -18.56 17.33
N MET A 61 32.56 -18.91 16.06
CA MET A 61 31.92 -20.10 15.54
C MET A 61 30.40 -20.01 15.35
N PHE A 62 29.95 -19.67 14.14
CA PHE A 62 28.89 -20.45 13.50
C PHE A 62 28.90 -20.34 11.98
N CYS A 63 28.85 -21.52 11.36
CA CYS A 63 28.73 -21.81 9.95
C CYS A 63 27.56 -21.08 9.26
N THR A 64 27.79 -20.82 7.98
CA THR A 64 26.80 -20.64 6.90
C THR A 64 25.52 -21.46 7.09
N SER A 65 24.48 -20.87 7.70
CA SER A 65 23.11 -21.40 7.75
C SER A 65 22.15 -20.37 8.37
N THR A 66 21.98 -19.21 7.74
CA THR A 66 21.02 -18.20 8.23
C THR A 66 20.32 -17.47 7.08
N LEU A 67 19.78 -18.24 6.14
CA LEU A 67 18.83 -17.76 5.13
C LEU A 67 17.51 -18.57 5.09
N SER A 68 17.38 -19.64 5.90
CA SER A 68 16.14 -20.43 6.00
C SER A 68 15.32 -20.19 7.28
N LYS A 69 15.83 -19.44 8.26
CA LYS A 69 15.16 -19.30 9.59
C LYS A 69 14.34 -18.03 9.79
N PHE A 70 14.23 -17.15 8.80
CA PHE A 70 13.39 -15.93 8.89
C PHE A 70 12.03 -16.05 8.17
N PHE A 71 11.74 -17.18 7.52
CA PHE A 71 10.41 -17.54 7.03
C PHE A 71 9.82 -18.66 7.91
N SER A 72 9.47 -18.32 9.15
CA SER A 72 8.55 -19.13 9.96
C SER A 72 7.50 -18.22 10.57
N LEU A 73 6.81 -17.49 9.68
CA LEU A 73 5.45 -17.03 9.91
C LEU A 73 4.57 -18.01 9.14
N ARG A 74 3.61 -18.62 9.84
CA ARG A 74 2.60 -19.52 9.27
C ARG A 74 2.01 -18.90 8.01
N PRO A 75 1.68 -19.71 6.97
CA PRO A 75 1.32 -19.16 5.69
C PRO A 75 -0.09 -18.57 5.77
N PHE A 76 -0.20 -17.25 5.77
CA PHE A 76 -1.28 -16.64 5.00
C PHE A 76 -0.97 -16.96 3.54
N ARG A 77 -1.46 -18.11 3.05
CA ARG A 77 -1.57 -18.35 1.61
C ARG A 77 -2.50 -17.26 1.10
N CYS A 78 -1.92 -16.23 0.52
CA CYS A 78 -2.63 -15.17 -0.18
C CYS A 78 -3.47 -15.83 -1.29
N CYS A 79 -4.77 -15.50 -1.39
CA CYS A 79 -5.71 -16.05 -2.37
C CYS A 79 -5.18 -16.05 -3.82
N ILE A 80 -4.24 -15.16 -4.14
CA ILE A 80 -3.63 -15.01 -5.47
C ILE A 80 -2.79 -16.24 -5.86
N CYS A 81 -2.11 -16.90 -4.91
CA CYS A 81 -1.32 -18.10 -5.23
C CYS A 81 -2.19 -19.34 -5.47
N TRP A 82 -3.39 -19.40 -4.91
CA TRP A 82 -4.33 -20.52 -5.12
C TRP A 82 -5.01 -20.46 -6.50
N MET A 83 -5.18 -19.26 -7.08
CA MET A 83 -5.75 -19.12 -8.43
C MET A 83 -4.83 -19.64 -9.55
N TRP A 84 -3.53 -19.80 -9.30
CA TRP A 84 -2.56 -20.15 -10.35
C TRP A 84 -2.28 -21.66 -10.48
N GLU A 85 -2.55 -22.45 -9.44
CA GLU A 85 -2.18 -23.88 -9.38
C GLU A 85 -3.21 -24.82 -10.06
N TYR A 86 -4.24 -24.29 -10.74
CA TYR A 86 -5.29 -25.08 -11.41
C TYR A 86 -5.63 -24.60 -12.83
N ALA A 87 -4.65 -24.10 -13.58
CA ALA A 87 -4.79 -23.85 -15.01
C ALA A 87 -4.46 -25.14 -15.80
N ASP A 88 -5.42 -26.07 -15.86
CA ASP A 88 -5.31 -27.27 -16.71
C ASP A 88 -5.44 -26.87 -18.20
N THR A 89 -4.36 -27.12 -18.95
CA THR A 89 -4.15 -26.72 -20.34
C THR A 89 -4.83 -27.67 -21.33
N SER A 90 -6.16 -27.75 -21.30
CA SER A 90 -6.91 -28.41 -22.39
C SER A 90 -8.11 -27.59 -22.86
N LYS A 91 -7.90 -26.87 -23.97
CA LYS A 91 -8.93 -26.36 -24.90
C LYS A 91 -10.13 -25.58 -24.32
N MET A 92 -9.99 -24.96 -23.16
CA MET A 92 -10.97 -23.98 -22.70
C MET A 92 -10.61 -22.63 -23.33
N ARG A 93 -11.25 -22.30 -24.46
CA ARG A 93 -11.30 -20.92 -24.97
C ARG A 93 -12.24 -20.14 -24.05
N ILE A 94 -11.80 -19.91 -22.80
CA ILE A 94 -12.48 -19.04 -21.86
C ILE A 94 -12.35 -17.65 -22.47
N ARG A 95 -13.39 -17.20 -23.18
CA ARG A 95 -13.61 -15.76 -23.26
C ARG A 95 -13.85 -15.34 -21.83
N PHE A 96 -12.82 -14.79 -21.20
CA PHE A 96 -12.99 -13.89 -20.07
C PHE A 96 -13.68 -12.65 -20.64
N GLU A 97 -14.97 -12.79 -20.92
CA GLU A 97 -15.88 -11.67 -21.09
C GLU A 97 -15.97 -11.04 -19.71
N LEU A 98 -14.99 -10.18 -19.40
CA LEU A 98 -14.88 -9.43 -18.14
C LEU A 98 -15.94 -8.31 -18.08
N TYR A 99 -17.17 -8.65 -18.49
CA TYR A 99 -18.37 -7.84 -18.65
C TYR A 99 -18.55 -7.11 -19.99
N PRO A 100 -19.23 -7.73 -20.97
CA PRO A 100 -19.78 -7.01 -22.12
C PRO A 100 -21.00 -6.15 -21.75
N ASP A 101 -21.73 -6.48 -20.67
CA ASP A 101 -23.00 -5.84 -20.29
C ASP A 101 -23.07 -5.29 -18.84
N ASN A 102 -21.98 -5.28 -18.06
CA ASN A 102 -22.04 -4.57 -16.78
C ASN A 102 -21.96 -3.06 -17.01
N VAL A 103 -23.07 -2.41 -16.69
CA VAL A 103 -23.20 -0.98 -16.43
C VAL A 103 -22.21 -0.48 -15.36
N TYR A 104 -21.56 -1.36 -14.60
CA TYR A 104 -20.67 -1.05 -13.48
C TYR A 104 -19.25 -1.60 -13.70
N PRO A 105 -18.29 -0.80 -14.22
CA PRO A 105 -16.92 -1.24 -14.51
C PRO A 105 -15.98 -1.21 -13.29
N TYR A 106 -16.52 -1.31 -12.07
CA TYR A 106 -15.73 -1.07 -10.87
C TYR A 106 -14.93 -2.31 -10.45
N LEU A 107 -13.72 -2.05 -9.92
CA LEU A 107 -12.84 -3.06 -9.31
C LEU A 107 -13.50 -3.81 -8.14
N VAL A 108 -14.65 -3.31 -7.68
CA VAL A 108 -15.50 -3.99 -6.72
C VAL A 108 -16.72 -4.47 -7.49
N PRO A 109 -16.95 -5.79 -7.54
CA PRO A 109 -18.09 -6.35 -8.27
C PRO A 109 -19.37 -5.66 -7.79
N PRO A 110 -20.30 -5.31 -8.70
CA PRO A 110 -21.53 -4.63 -8.31
C PRO A 110 -22.21 -5.42 -7.20
N LEU A 111 -22.77 -4.72 -6.22
CA LEU A 111 -23.61 -5.34 -5.21
C LEU A 111 -24.70 -6.13 -5.91
N ARG A 112 -24.56 -7.46 -5.92
CA ARG A 112 -25.70 -8.31 -6.25
C ARG A 112 -26.78 -7.96 -5.25
N ARG A 113 -28.02 -7.76 -5.72
CA ARG A 113 -29.19 -7.38 -4.88
C ARG A 113 -29.29 -8.24 -3.62
N CYS A 114 -28.80 -9.47 -3.69
CA CYS A 114 -28.76 -10.46 -2.64
C CYS A 114 -27.80 -10.13 -1.46
N LEU A 115 -26.76 -9.30 -1.64
CA LEU A 115 -25.79 -8.92 -0.60
C LEU A 115 -26.25 -7.76 0.29
N THR A 116 -27.37 -7.10 -0.05
CA THR A 116 -27.96 -6.08 0.82
C THR A 116 -28.79 -6.74 1.92
N LEU A 117 -28.84 -6.12 3.10
CA LEU A 117 -29.41 -6.60 4.37
C LEU A 117 -30.85 -7.19 4.29
N HIS A 118 -31.54 -7.09 3.15
CA HIS A 118 -32.98 -7.28 3.06
C HIS A 118 -33.50 -8.61 2.49
N THR A 119 -32.67 -9.53 1.98
CA THR A 119 -33.14 -10.88 1.66
C THR A 119 -32.03 -11.90 1.81
N ALA A 120 -32.30 -12.98 2.57
CA ALA A 120 -31.35 -14.06 2.77
C ALA A 120 -30.87 -14.62 1.42
N CYS A 121 -29.61 -14.36 1.09
CA CYS A 121 -28.89 -15.15 0.10
C CYS A 121 -28.92 -16.60 0.55
N THR A 122 -29.69 -17.44 -0.12
CA THR A 122 -29.42 -18.87 -0.09
C THR A 122 -28.40 -19.15 -1.20
N PRO A 123 -27.09 -19.24 -0.89
CA PRO A 123 -26.12 -19.70 -1.87
C PRO A 123 -26.56 -21.07 -2.38
N GLY A 124 -26.59 -21.26 -3.70
CA GLY A 124 -26.75 -22.59 -4.30
C GLY A 124 -28.14 -23.02 -4.78
N LYS A 125 -29.19 -22.20 -4.74
CA LYS A 125 -30.52 -22.64 -5.26
C LYS A 125 -30.64 -22.73 -6.79
N TYR A 126 -29.72 -22.15 -7.56
CA TYR A 126 -29.73 -22.23 -9.03
C TYR A 126 -28.79 -23.31 -9.61
N LEU A 127 -28.19 -24.16 -8.77
CA LEU A 127 -27.23 -25.19 -9.17
C LEU A 127 -27.87 -26.48 -9.74
N ALA A 128 -29.18 -26.52 -9.95
CA ALA A 128 -29.88 -27.75 -10.31
C ALA A 128 -29.63 -28.25 -11.75
N ASN A 129 -29.12 -27.43 -12.66
CA ASN A 129 -28.90 -27.83 -14.06
C ASN A 129 -27.42 -27.73 -14.51
N GLY A 130 -26.58 -28.61 -13.97
CA GLY A 130 -25.53 -29.33 -14.73
C GLY A 130 -24.28 -28.62 -15.32
N THR A 131 -24.22 -27.29 -15.44
CA THR A 131 -23.06 -26.60 -16.08
C THR A 131 -22.38 -25.54 -15.19
N ALA A 132 -22.63 -25.59 -13.88
CA ALA A 132 -22.39 -24.50 -12.92
C ALA A 132 -21.01 -24.48 -12.21
N SER A 133 -19.93 -25.01 -12.81
CA SER A 133 -18.62 -25.01 -12.12
C SER A 133 -17.95 -23.63 -12.03
N GLY A 134 -18.24 -22.71 -12.95
CA GLY A 134 -17.63 -21.36 -12.96
C GLY A 134 -18.31 -20.32 -12.06
N ALA A 135 -19.63 -20.41 -11.87
CA ALA A 135 -20.40 -19.36 -11.18
C ALA A 135 -20.14 -19.33 -9.66
N GLY A 136 -19.88 -20.48 -9.03
CA GLY A 136 -19.67 -20.57 -7.57
C GLY A 136 -18.41 -19.87 -7.06
N TRP A 137 -17.32 -19.87 -7.83
CA TRP A 137 -16.06 -19.27 -7.41
C TRP A 137 -16.12 -17.75 -7.29
N THR A 138 -16.85 -17.09 -8.20
CA THR A 138 -17.03 -15.63 -8.17
C THR A 138 -17.80 -15.18 -6.93
N GLU A 139 -18.82 -15.93 -6.54
CA GLU A 139 -19.60 -15.62 -5.34
C GLU A 139 -18.75 -15.76 -4.08
N VAL A 140 -18.01 -16.87 -3.95
CA VAL A 140 -17.11 -17.10 -2.80
C VAL A 140 -16.02 -16.02 -2.71
N SER A 141 -15.43 -15.62 -3.84
CA SER A 141 -14.42 -14.56 -3.85
C SER A 141 -15.01 -13.22 -3.42
N ASP A 142 -16.22 -12.88 -3.87
CA ASP A 142 -16.87 -11.61 -3.55
C ASP A 142 -17.20 -11.52 -2.06
N TYR A 143 -17.72 -12.60 -1.47
CA TYR A 143 -17.96 -12.70 -0.03
C TYR A 143 -16.66 -12.55 0.77
N PHE A 144 -15.60 -13.24 0.35
CA PHE A 144 -14.31 -13.14 1.03
C PHE A 144 -13.75 -11.71 0.96
N CYS A 145 -13.79 -11.08 -0.21
CA CYS A 145 -13.36 -9.69 -0.38
C CYS A 145 -14.19 -8.73 0.47
N PHE A 146 -15.51 -8.89 0.52
CA PHE A 146 -16.41 -8.06 1.33
C PHE A 146 -16.10 -8.13 2.83
N LEU A 147 -15.73 -9.31 3.35
CA LEU A 147 -15.36 -9.49 4.76
C LEU A 147 -13.92 -9.06 5.06
N ALA A 148 -12.98 -9.34 4.15
CA ALA A 148 -11.56 -9.07 4.36
C ALA A 148 -11.20 -7.60 4.18
N LEU A 149 -11.84 -6.89 3.24
CA LEU A 149 -11.52 -5.50 2.90
C LEU A 149 -11.50 -4.55 4.11
N PRO A 150 -12.53 -4.48 4.98
CA PRO A 150 -12.53 -3.52 6.10
C PRO A 150 -11.47 -3.83 7.14
N VAL A 151 -11.15 -5.12 7.36
CA VAL A 151 -10.09 -5.56 8.28
C VAL A 151 -8.72 -5.15 7.73
N VAL A 152 -8.47 -5.38 6.44
CA VAL A 152 -7.20 -5.02 5.79
C VAL A 152 -7.04 -3.50 5.73
N VAL A 153 -8.10 -2.78 5.35
CA VAL A 153 -8.07 -1.32 5.21
C VAL A 153 -7.90 -0.63 6.57
N SER A 154 -8.57 -1.09 7.63
CA SER A 154 -8.39 -0.50 8.97
C SER A 154 -6.96 -0.68 9.50
N PHE A 155 -6.36 -1.85 9.31
CA PHE A 155 -4.96 -2.09 9.65
C PHE A 155 -4.01 -1.23 8.80
N ALA A 156 -4.29 -1.12 7.50
CA ALA A 156 -3.51 -0.28 6.59
C ALA A 156 -3.57 1.21 6.99
N VAL A 157 -4.74 1.73 7.33
CA VAL A 157 -4.90 3.11 7.80
C VAL A 157 -4.14 3.33 9.11
N ALA A 158 -4.29 2.44 10.10
CA ALA A 158 -3.61 2.55 11.39
C ALA A 158 -2.07 2.56 11.23
N THR A 159 -1.53 1.64 10.42
CA THR A 159 -0.08 1.55 10.17
C THR A 159 0.46 2.77 9.40
N GLN A 160 -0.31 3.29 8.43
CA GLN A 160 0.10 4.48 7.69
C GLN A 160 0.04 5.75 8.55
N VAL A 161 -1.00 5.92 9.38
CA VAL A 161 -1.08 7.04 10.34
C VAL A 161 0.10 7.00 11.32
N ALA A 162 0.40 5.83 11.87
CA ALA A 162 1.56 5.67 12.76
C ALA A 162 2.87 6.05 12.04
N SER A 163 3.03 5.64 10.78
CA SER A 163 4.20 5.97 9.96
C SER A 163 4.35 7.48 9.74
N VAL A 164 3.25 8.19 9.41
CA VAL A 164 3.25 9.65 9.28
C VAL A 164 3.61 10.32 10.61
N VAL A 165 3.03 9.88 11.72
CA VAL A 165 3.32 10.45 13.06
C VAL A 165 4.80 10.27 13.41
N VAL A 166 5.37 9.10 13.15
CA VAL A 166 6.80 8.82 13.39
C VAL A 166 7.67 9.71 12.50
N LEU A 167 7.39 9.80 11.19
CA LEU A 167 8.16 10.61 10.25
C LEU A 167 8.08 12.11 10.53
N CYS A 168 6.92 12.60 10.99
CA CYS A 168 6.74 14.00 11.34
C CYS A 168 7.54 14.44 12.56
N ARG A 169 7.86 13.51 13.49
CA ARG A 169 8.59 13.80 14.73
C ARG A 169 10.11 13.85 14.57
N LEU A 170 10.68 13.47 13.42
CA LEU A 170 12.13 13.55 13.22
C LEU A 170 12.58 15.01 13.05
N PRO A 171 13.45 15.54 13.94
CA PRO A 171 13.90 16.94 13.91
C PRO A 171 14.89 17.25 12.77
N ALA A 172 15.61 16.23 12.27
CA ALA A 172 16.51 16.36 11.13
C ALA A 172 16.05 15.39 10.04
N ARG A 173 15.42 15.93 8.98
CA ARG A 173 14.88 15.13 7.88
C ARG A 173 15.94 14.91 6.81
N ALA A 174 16.24 13.65 6.53
CA ALA A 174 16.95 13.30 5.32
C ALA A 174 16.04 13.55 4.09
N SER A 175 16.63 13.69 2.91
CA SER A 175 15.86 13.79 1.67
C SER A 175 14.93 12.60 1.47
N LEU A 176 15.40 11.39 1.78
CA LEU A 176 14.58 10.17 1.74
C LEU A 176 13.38 10.22 2.67
N ASP A 177 13.53 10.74 3.89
CA ASP A 177 12.41 10.84 4.84
C ASP A 177 11.27 11.69 4.26
N THR A 178 11.61 12.67 3.42
CA THR A 178 10.65 13.52 2.72
C THR A 178 9.88 12.72 1.66
N TYR A 179 10.55 11.86 0.89
CA TYR A 179 9.87 10.97 -0.05
C TYR A 179 9.01 9.92 0.65
N LEU A 180 9.50 9.33 1.76
CA LEU A 180 8.74 8.37 2.56
C LEU A 180 7.49 9.03 3.15
N LEU A 181 7.60 10.26 3.64
CA LEU A 181 6.44 11.02 4.11
C LEU A 181 5.45 11.27 2.98
N GLY A 182 5.92 11.68 1.79
CA GLY A 182 5.08 11.81 0.60
C GLY A 182 4.37 10.51 0.22
N LEU A 183 5.07 9.38 0.28
CA LEU A 183 4.52 8.05 0.00
C LEU A 183 3.43 7.67 1.01
N CYS A 184 3.66 7.91 2.31
CA CYS A 184 2.67 7.65 3.35
C CYS A 184 1.42 8.53 3.17
N VAL A 185 1.58 9.81 2.83
CA VAL A 185 0.46 10.71 2.54
C VAL A 185 -0.33 10.24 1.31
N ALA A 186 0.36 9.93 0.20
CA ALA A 186 -0.29 9.39 -1.00
C ALA A 186 -1.04 8.08 -0.70
N SER A 187 -0.45 7.19 0.09
CA SER A 187 -1.05 5.92 0.51
C SER A 187 -2.29 6.13 1.39
N LEU A 188 -2.28 7.09 2.31
CA LEU A 188 -3.44 7.43 3.13
C LEU A 188 -4.60 7.97 2.28
N LEU A 189 -4.30 8.85 1.31
CA LEU A 189 -5.29 9.39 0.40
C LEU A 189 -5.85 8.31 -0.54
N LEU A 190 -5.01 7.38 -0.99
CA LEU A 190 -5.42 6.19 -1.74
C LEU A 190 -6.34 5.28 -0.91
N LEU A 191 -6.00 5.03 0.37
CA LEU A 191 -6.85 4.24 1.27
C LEU A 191 -8.17 4.94 1.54
N PHE A 192 -8.17 6.26 1.73
CA PHE A 192 -9.38 7.05 1.96
C PHE A 192 -10.33 7.00 0.75
N THR A 193 -9.82 7.21 -0.46
CA THR A 193 -10.62 7.08 -1.70
C THR A 193 -11.12 5.65 -1.92
N THR A 194 -10.32 4.65 -1.56
CA THR A 194 -10.76 3.24 -1.56
C THR A 194 -11.87 2.98 -0.54
N CYS A 195 -11.82 3.57 0.65
CA CYS A 195 -12.89 3.50 1.63
C CYS A 195 -14.19 4.11 1.10
N LEU A 196 -14.11 5.28 0.45
CA LEU A 196 -15.27 5.95 -0.16
C LEU A 196 -15.91 5.08 -1.25
N LEU A 197 -15.09 4.44 -2.10
CA LEU A 197 -15.58 3.51 -3.11
C LEU A 197 -16.17 2.23 -2.48
N ALA A 198 -15.61 1.75 -1.37
CA ALA A 198 -16.11 0.60 -0.66
C ALA A 198 -17.39 0.90 0.14
N ALA A 199 -17.60 2.15 0.57
CA ALA A 199 -18.73 2.55 1.40
C ALA A 199 -20.09 2.23 0.76
N GLN A 200 -20.18 2.25 -0.58
CA GLN A 200 -21.39 1.87 -1.31
C GLN A 200 -21.85 0.44 -0.94
N HIS A 201 -20.92 -0.46 -0.61
CA HIS A 201 -21.23 -1.84 -0.26
C HIS A 201 -21.83 -2.00 1.13
N TYR A 202 -21.58 -1.05 2.03
CA TYR A 202 -22.03 -1.13 3.42
C TYR A 202 -23.21 -0.20 3.71
N VAL A 203 -23.22 0.99 3.11
CA VAL A 203 -24.26 2.01 3.32
C VAL A 203 -25.48 1.77 2.42
N GLY A 204 -25.31 1.02 1.33
CA GLY A 204 -26.34 0.81 0.32
C GLY A 204 -26.42 1.95 -0.69
N VAL A 205 -27.54 2.00 -1.44
CA VAL A 205 -27.76 2.93 -2.55
C VAL A 205 -28.14 4.31 -2.00
N HIS A 206 -27.13 5.12 -1.68
CA HIS A 206 -27.33 6.51 -1.27
C HIS A 206 -26.86 7.48 -2.36
N GLU A 207 -27.72 8.41 -2.76
CA GLU A 207 -27.50 9.33 -3.88
C GLU A 207 -26.18 10.10 -3.78
N ALA A 208 -25.85 10.60 -2.58
CA ALA A 208 -24.60 11.33 -2.34
C ALA A 208 -23.36 10.45 -2.55
N VAL A 209 -23.41 9.18 -2.17
CA VAL A 209 -22.31 8.23 -2.37
C VAL A 209 -22.13 7.96 -3.86
N ILE A 210 -23.22 7.74 -4.59
CA ILE A 210 -23.18 7.46 -6.04
C ILE A 210 -22.63 8.65 -6.81
N ARG A 211 -23.03 9.88 -6.48
CA ARG A 211 -22.47 11.11 -7.08
C ARG A 211 -20.97 11.30 -6.75
N ALA A 212 -20.52 10.84 -5.58
CA ALA A 212 -19.11 10.93 -5.19
C ALA A 212 -18.22 9.87 -5.85
N GLN A 213 -18.77 8.76 -6.34
CA GLN A 213 -18.01 7.64 -6.94
C GLN A 213 -17.10 8.03 -8.12
N PRO A 214 -17.56 8.76 -9.16
CA PRO A 214 -16.69 9.10 -10.29
C PRO A 214 -15.46 9.92 -9.86
N TYR A 215 -15.65 10.84 -8.92
CA TYR A 215 -14.57 11.63 -8.33
C TYR A 215 -13.65 10.77 -7.46
N ALA A 216 -14.21 9.92 -6.59
CA ALA A 216 -13.43 9.02 -5.74
C ALA A 216 -12.58 8.05 -6.58
N PHE A 217 -13.12 7.55 -7.69
CA PHE A 217 -12.42 6.69 -8.64
C PHE A 217 -11.24 7.42 -9.29
N SER A 218 -11.47 8.62 -9.80
CA SER A 218 -10.42 9.44 -10.44
C SER A 218 -9.32 9.84 -9.45
N CYS A 219 -9.70 10.21 -8.22
CA CYS A 219 -8.76 10.49 -7.14
C CYS A 219 -7.95 9.25 -6.72
N ARG A 220 -8.58 8.07 -6.69
CA ARG A 220 -7.88 6.81 -6.39
C ARG A 220 -6.77 6.57 -7.42
N ASP A 221 -7.08 6.71 -8.70
CA ASP A 221 -6.10 6.50 -9.78
C ASP A 221 -4.98 7.56 -9.71
N TRP A 222 -5.31 8.82 -9.41
CA TRP A 222 -4.32 9.87 -9.14
C TRP A 222 -3.33 9.48 -8.02
N PHE A 223 -3.83 9.10 -6.85
CA PHE A 223 -2.97 8.74 -5.72
C PHE A 223 -2.20 7.44 -5.97
N TRP A 224 -2.78 6.51 -6.72
CA TRP A 224 -2.10 5.30 -7.17
C TRP A 224 -0.91 5.63 -8.07
N TYR A 225 -1.10 6.46 -9.11
CA TYR A 225 -0.01 6.92 -9.98
C TYR A 225 1.08 7.62 -9.19
N THR A 226 0.70 8.52 -8.28
CA THR A 226 1.64 9.24 -7.41
C THR A 226 2.47 8.28 -6.57
N THR A 227 1.85 7.25 -5.98
CA THR A 227 2.53 6.23 -5.17
C THR A 227 3.60 5.48 -5.98
N ILE A 228 3.27 5.06 -7.21
CA ILE A 228 4.19 4.36 -8.10
C ILE A 228 5.40 5.24 -8.41
N TRP A 229 5.16 6.46 -8.84
CA TRP A 229 6.22 7.39 -9.22
C TRP A 229 7.08 7.82 -8.04
N LEU A 230 6.53 7.93 -6.82
CA LEU A 230 7.33 8.16 -5.62
C LEU A 230 8.29 7.00 -5.34
N ILE A 231 7.85 5.74 -5.51
CA ILE A 231 8.73 4.56 -5.38
C ILE A 231 9.88 4.63 -6.40
N VAL A 232 9.57 4.97 -7.65
CA VAL A 232 10.58 5.13 -8.72
C VAL A 232 11.55 6.27 -8.40
N MET A 233 11.07 7.42 -7.92
CA MET A 233 11.94 8.55 -7.59
C MET A 233 12.82 8.28 -6.37
N MET A 234 12.30 7.58 -5.36
CA MET A 234 13.11 7.10 -4.23
C MET A 234 14.22 6.14 -4.70
N ALA A 235 13.88 5.21 -5.60
CA ALA A 235 14.84 4.30 -6.25
C ALA A 235 15.98 5.05 -6.92
N PHE A 236 15.59 6.05 -7.72
CA PHE A 236 16.49 6.82 -8.55
C PHE A 236 17.40 7.70 -7.69
N GLU A 237 16.86 8.41 -6.72
CA GLU A 237 17.66 9.19 -5.76
C GLU A 237 18.66 8.28 -5.03
N ARG A 238 18.22 7.09 -4.61
CA ARG A 238 19.11 6.16 -3.94
C ARG A 238 20.22 5.64 -4.85
N ALA A 239 19.91 5.38 -6.12
CA ALA A 239 20.91 4.99 -7.10
C ALA A 239 21.94 6.12 -7.34
N LEU A 240 21.50 7.38 -7.40
CA LEU A 240 22.37 8.53 -7.55
C LEU A 240 23.31 8.71 -6.35
N THR A 241 22.78 8.63 -5.12
CA THR A 241 23.56 8.75 -3.88
C THR A 241 24.60 7.66 -3.73
N VAL A 242 24.28 6.42 -4.09
CA VAL A 242 25.24 5.29 -4.05
C VAL A 242 26.29 5.38 -5.18
N SER A 243 25.92 5.96 -6.32
CA SER A 243 26.80 6.03 -7.49
C SER A 243 27.85 7.13 -7.44
N THR A 244 27.56 8.25 -6.77
CA THR A 244 28.41 9.43 -6.79
C THR A 244 28.80 9.82 -5.36
N SER A 245 30.11 9.82 -5.07
CA SER A 245 30.60 10.27 -3.75
C SER A 245 30.34 11.76 -3.49
N ARG A 246 29.96 12.52 -4.53
CA ARG A 246 29.61 13.95 -4.48
C ARG A 246 28.10 14.23 -4.41
N ALA A 247 27.26 13.20 -4.24
CA ALA A 247 25.80 13.36 -4.22
C ALA A 247 25.26 14.26 -3.09
N SER A 248 26.05 14.53 -2.05
CA SER A 248 25.62 15.32 -0.88
C SER A 248 25.13 16.72 -1.23
N VAL A 249 25.53 17.28 -2.38
CA VAL A 249 25.10 18.62 -2.83
C VAL A 249 23.74 18.59 -3.57
N LEU A 250 23.37 17.45 -4.17
CA LEU A 250 22.19 17.32 -5.02
C LEU A 250 20.94 16.83 -4.26
N CYS A 251 21.10 16.33 -3.04
CA CYS A 251 20.03 15.70 -2.26
C CYS A 251 19.65 16.54 -1.03
N THR A 252 19.27 17.80 -1.24
CA THR A 252 18.74 18.62 -0.14
C THR A 252 17.27 18.25 0.16
N PRO A 253 16.82 18.31 1.42
CA PRO A 253 15.43 17.96 1.78
C PRO A 253 14.40 18.89 1.12
N THR A 254 14.77 20.15 0.87
CA THR A 254 13.92 21.12 0.15
C THR A 254 13.72 20.73 -1.31
N GLN A 255 14.77 20.27 -1.99
CA GLN A 255 14.66 19.75 -3.36
C GLN A 255 13.81 18.48 -3.40
N ALA A 256 13.98 17.57 -2.44
CA ALA A 256 13.13 16.38 -2.33
C ALA A 256 11.65 16.73 -2.18
N ALA A 257 11.32 17.74 -1.36
CA ALA A 257 9.94 18.21 -1.21
C ALA A 257 9.35 18.75 -2.52
N VAL A 258 10.13 19.51 -3.30
CA VAL A 258 9.72 20.00 -4.62
C VAL A 258 9.48 18.82 -5.58
N VAL A 259 10.37 17.83 -5.60
CA VAL A 259 10.20 16.64 -6.45
C VAL A 259 8.94 15.87 -6.07
N VAL A 260 8.68 15.67 -4.78
CA VAL A 260 7.44 15.03 -4.30
C VAL A 260 6.21 15.78 -4.81
N LEU A 261 6.16 17.10 -4.67
CA LEU A 261 5.05 17.92 -5.18
C LEU A 261 4.88 17.80 -6.70
N MET A 262 5.98 17.82 -7.45
CA MET A 262 5.95 17.63 -8.90
C MET A 262 5.39 16.25 -9.28
N VAL A 263 5.73 15.20 -8.54
CA VAL A 263 5.15 13.86 -8.75
C VAL A 263 3.65 13.85 -8.48
N PHE A 264 3.15 14.55 -7.45
CA PHE A 264 1.71 14.72 -7.23
C PHE A 264 1.03 15.44 -8.40
N CYS A 265 1.63 16.50 -8.93
CA CYS A 265 1.10 17.23 -10.09
C CYS A 265 1.07 16.35 -11.35
N VAL A 266 2.15 15.60 -11.63
CA VAL A 266 2.22 14.67 -12.76
C VAL A 266 1.17 13.57 -12.62
N GLY A 267 1.01 13.01 -11.41
CA GLY A 267 -0.05 12.05 -11.12
C GLY A 267 -1.45 12.63 -11.39
N LEU A 268 -1.69 13.89 -11.01
CA LEU A 268 -2.98 14.56 -11.21
C LEU A 268 -3.26 14.73 -12.70
N VAL A 269 -2.31 15.31 -13.45
CA VAL A 269 -2.43 15.53 -14.89
C VAL A 269 -2.70 14.22 -15.63
N SER A 270 -2.07 13.13 -15.20
CA SER A 270 -2.25 11.81 -15.79
C SER A 270 -3.63 11.20 -15.49
N ALA A 271 -4.24 11.58 -14.36
CA ALA A 271 -5.58 11.15 -13.95
C ALA A 271 -6.70 12.08 -14.43
N LEU A 272 -6.39 13.31 -14.91
CA LEU A 272 -7.38 14.27 -15.39
C LEU A 272 -8.38 13.71 -16.41
N PRO A 273 -7.98 12.93 -17.43
CA PRO A 273 -8.94 12.38 -18.39
C PRO A 273 -10.04 11.54 -17.72
N ARG A 274 -9.74 10.91 -16.58
CA ARG A 274 -10.67 10.05 -15.85
C ARG A 274 -11.81 10.82 -15.19
N PHE A 275 -11.56 12.08 -14.79
CA PHE A 275 -12.59 12.96 -14.21
C PHE A 275 -13.69 13.30 -15.22
N TRP A 276 -13.38 13.29 -16.52
CA TRP A 276 -14.36 13.52 -17.60
C TRP A 276 -14.92 12.24 -18.20
N GLU A 277 -14.36 11.08 -17.85
CA GLU A 277 -14.80 9.79 -18.37
C GLU A 277 -16.06 9.29 -17.67
N TYR A 278 -16.25 9.60 -16.38
CA TYR A 278 -17.38 9.09 -15.60
C TYR A 278 -18.26 10.21 -15.08
N ASP A 279 -19.57 10.02 -15.19
CA ASP A 279 -20.57 10.91 -14.61
C ASP A 279 -21.76 10.10 -14.09
N ALA A 280 -22.55 10.70 -13.20
CA ALA A 280 -23.72 10.07 -12.59
C ALA A 280 -24.97 10.37 -13.43
N PHE A 281 -25.53 9.34 -14.06
CA PHE A 281 -26.74 9.45 -14.88
C PHE A 281 -27.91 8.67 -14.26
N GLU A 282 -29.12 9.21 -14.42
CA GLU A 282 -30.35 8.48 -14.14
C GLU A 282 -30.63 7.50 -15.29
N HIS A 283 -30.66 6.22 -14.98
CA HIS A 283 -30.95 5.15 -15.93
C HIS A 283 -32.30 4.52 -15.62
N PHE A 284 -33.19 4.50 -16.61
CA PHE A 284 -34.49 3.88 -16.48
C PHE A 284 -34.35 2.35 -16.61
N ASP A 285 -34.46 1.63 -15.49
CA ASP A 285 -34.47 0.17 -15.49
C ASP A 285 -35.86 -0.32 -15.91
N VAL A 286 -35.95 -0.80 -17.15
CA VAL A 286 -37.20 -1.33 -17.75
C VAL A 286 -37.78 -2.49 -16.92
N ARG A 287 -36.93 -3.26 -16.21
CA ARG A 287 -37.40 -4.40 -15.40
C ARG A 287 -38.00 -3.98 -14.07
N ALA A 288 -37.45 -2.92 -13.46
CA ALA A 288 -37.93 -2.39 -12.19
C ALA A 288 -39.00 -1.29 -12.39
N ASN A 289 -39.23 -0.85 -13.63
CA ASN A 289 -40.08 0.28 -13.98
C ASN A 289 -39.74 1.53 -13.14
N GLY A 290 -38.44 1.77 -12.94
CA GLY A 290 -37.93 2.79 -12.04
C GLY A 290 -36.62 3.38 -12.54
N THR A 291 -36.38 4.65 -12.21
CA THR A 291 -35.12 5.35 -12.47
C THR A 291 -34.12 5.03 -11.36
N ALA A 292 -32.96 4.46 -11.73
CA ALA A 292 -31.86 4.20 -10.83
C ALA A 292 -30.68 5.13 -11.18
N LEU A 293 -30.11 5.80 -10.18
CA LEU A 293 -28.89 6.58 -10.37
C LEU A 293 -27.69 5.62 -10.43
N ALA A 294 -26.90 5.72 -11.49
CA ALA A 294 -25.70 4.92 -11.66
C ALA A 294 -24.58 5.77 -12.27
N ALA A 295 -23.35 5.53 -11.82
CA ALA A 295 -22.18 6.13 -12.41
C ALA A 295 -21.82 5.37 -13.70
N MET A 296 -21.83 6.07 -14.83
CA MET A 296 -21.62 5.49 -16.16
C MET A 296 -20.56 6.29 -16.93
N LYS A 297 -20.03 5.70 -18.01
CA LYS A 297 -19.13 6.41 -18.91
C LYS A 297 -19.90 7.48 -19.69
N THR A 298 -19.27 8.64 -19.89
CA THR A 298 -19.84 9.71 -20.71
C THR A 298 -19.85 9.32 -22.20
N PRO A 299 -20.85 9.75 -22.99
CA PRO A 299 -20.97 9.35 -24.40
C PRO A 299 -19.76 9.76 -25.25
N SER A 300 -19.09 10.86 -24.91
CA SER A 300 -17.88 11.33 -25.59
C SER A 300 -16.68 10.40 -25.41
N THR A 301 -16.61 9.66 -24.30
CA THR A 301 -15.52 8.73 -23.96
C THR A 301 -15.84 7.27 -24.26
N ALA A 302 -17.07 6.98 -24.68
CA ALA A 302 -17.53 5.64 -25.00
C ALA A 302 -16.98 5.11 -26.35
N THR A 303 -16.20 5.91 -27.09
CA THR A 303 -15.61 5.50 -28.38
C THR A 303 -14.50 4.45 -28.20
N ALA A 304 -14.43 3.50 -29.14
CA ALA A 304 -13.45 2.41 -29.08
C ALA A 304 -12.00 2.92 -29.23
N GLU A 305 -11.83 4.00 -30.01
CA GLU A 305 -10.55 4.66 -30.24
C GLU A 305 -10.00 5.28 -28.94
N TYR A 306 -10.84 6.04 -28.23
CA TYR A 306 -10.47 6.67 -26.95
C TYR A 306 -10.05 5.61 -25.92
N ASN A 307 -10.89 4.59 -25.72
CA ASN A 307 -10.62 3.51 -24.76
C ASN A 307 -9.30 2.80 -25.08
N THR A 308 -8.97 2.62 -26.37
CA THR A 308 -7.73 1.97 -26.78
C THR A 308 -6.50 2.84 -26.55
N MET A 309 -6.54 4.11 -26.95
CA MET A 309 -5.43 5.03 -26.73
C MET A 309 -5.18 5.27 -25.24
N TYR A 310 -6.25 5.52 -24.47
CA TYR A 310 -6.14 5.78 -23.04
C TYR A 310 -5.63 4.57 -22.27
N PHE A 311 -6.08 3.35 -22.61
CA PHE A 311 -5.57 2.13 -22.02
C PHE A 311 -4.04 2.00 -22.20
N TRP A 312 -3.55 2.15 -23.44
CA TRP A 312 -2.11 2.03 -23.70
C TRP A 312 -1.30 3.15 -23.04
N TYR A 313 -1.85 4.36 -22.98
CA TYR A 313 -1.26 5.47 -22.23
C TYR A 313 -1.10 5.11 -20.74
N VAL A 314 -2.19 4.69 -20.07
CA VAL A 314 -2.16 4.32 -18.65
C VAL A 314 -1.21 3.15 -18.39
N LYS A 315 -1.25 2.09 -19.22
CA LYS A 315 -0.33 0.95 -19.09
C LYS A 315 1.12 1.34 -19.29
N THR A 316 1.42 2.21 -20.25
CA THR A 316 2.79 2.71 -20.44
C THR A 316 3.27 3.47 -19.21
N LEU A 317 2.43 4.35 -18.67
CA LEU A 317 2.78 5.22 -17.56
C LEU A 317 2.87 4.51 -16.21
N THR A 318 2.07 3.47 -15.97
CA THR A 318 1.95 2.80 -14.65
C THR A 318 2.67 1.46 -14.58
N LEU A 319 2.80 0.76 -15.71
CA LEU A 319 3.41 -0.56 -15.78
C LEU A 319 4.77 -0.47 -16.46
N PHE A 320 4.82 -0.25 -17.77
CA PHE A 320 6.04 -0.45 -18.56
C PHE A 320 7.17 0.49 -18.14
N LEU A 321 6.89 1.79 -17.97
CA LEU A 321 7.92 2.76 -17.63
C LEU A 321 8.40 2.61 -16.17
N PRO A 322 7.53 2.57 -15.14
CA PRO A 322 7.97 2.37 -13.77
C PRO A 322 8.73 1.06 -13.56
N TYR A 323 8.28 -0.05 -14.17
CA TYR A 323 8.94 -1.34 -14.02
C TYR A 323 10.34 -1.35 -14.63
N THR A 324 10.51 -0.78 -15.83
CA THR A 324 11.83 -0.70 -16.46
C THR A 324 12.78 0.17 -15.64
N MET A 325 12.32 1.31 -15.12
CA MET A 325 13.11 2.16 -14.23
C MET A 325 13.46 1.47 -12.91
N MET A 326 12.51 0.78 -12.27
CA MET A 326 12.75 0.01 -11.04
C MET A 326 13.72 -1.16 -11.26
N LEU A 327 13.63 -1.84 -12.42
CA LEU A 327 14.57 -2.91 -12.79
C LEU A 327 15.99 -2.35 -12.94
N VAL A 328 16.17 -1.29 -13.72
CA VAL A 328 17.48 -0.68 -13.95
C VAL A 328 18.07 -0.15 -12.63
N THR A 329 17.30 0.61 -11.86
CA THR A 329 17.76 1.14 -10.56
C THR A 329 18.03 0.02 -9.56
N GLY A 330 17.18 -1.00 -9.47
CA GLY A 330 17.37 -2.17 -8.62
C GLY A 330 18.64 -2.95 -8.96
N LEU A 331 18.91 -3.18 -10.26
CA LEU A 331 20.15 -3.80 -10.74
C LEU A 331 21.37 -2.95 -10.38
N THR A 332 21.32 -1.63 -10.61
CA THR A 332 22.45 -0.74 -10.28
C THR A 332 22.74 -0.73 -8.77
N LEU A 333 21.72 -0.71 -7.92
CA LEU A 333 21.84 -0.80 -6.47
C LEU A 333 22.40 -2.16 -6.02
N GLY A 334 21.91 -3.25 -6.62
CA GLY A 334 22.37 -4.61 -6.35
C GLY A 334 23.85 -4.79 -6.68
N LEU A 335 24.27 -4.40 -7.89
CA LEU A 335 25.66 -4.49 -8.34
C LEU A 335 26.59 -3.62 -7.49
N ARG A 336 26.20 -2.36 -7.21
CA ARG A 336 27.03 -1.46 -6.40
C ARG A 336 27.09 -1.83 -4.92
N SER A 337 26.02 -2.37 -4.34
CA SER A 337 26.02 -2.78 -2.92
C SER A 337 27.05 -3.86 -2.60
N ARG A 338 27.50 -4.63 -3.61
CA ARG A 338 28.54 -5.66 -3.45
C ARG A 338 29.96 -5.09 -3.35
N GLY A 339 30.24 -3.93 -3.96
CA GLY A 339 31.57 -3.32 -3.99
C GLY A 339 32.14 -2.92 -2.61
N PRO A 340 31.38 -2.22 -1.75
CA PRO A 340 31.83 -1.82 -0.41
C PRO A 340 32.14 -3.00 0.51
N ALA A 341 31.49 -4.15 0.33
CA ALA A 341 31.77 -5.35 1.10
C ALA A 341 33.18 -5.89 0.81
N LEU A 342 33.64 -5.79 -0.45
CA LEU A 342 35.00 -6.09 -0.85
C LEU A 342 35.98 -5.01 -0.34
N ALA A 343 35.66 -3.72 -0.51
CA ALA A 343 36.53 -2.62 -0.05
C ALA A 343 36.74 -2.59 1.48
N ARG A 344 35.74 -3.02 2.26
CA ARG A 344 35.87 -3.21 3.72
C ARG A 344 36.92 -4.23 4.12
N ARG A 345 37.15 -5.27 3.32
CA ARG A 345 38.19 -6.27 3.60
C ARG A 345 39.59 -5.68 3.47
N TYR A 346 39.77 -4.65 2.64
CA TYR A 346 41.06 -4.00 2.43
C TYR A 346 41.33 -2.83 3.38
N THR A 347 40.29 -2.19 3.93
CA THR A 347 40.43 -0.95 4.74
C THR A 347 40.39 -1.17 6.25
N ALA A 348 40.14 -2.39 6.73
CA ALA A 348 40.07 -2.73 8.17
C ALA A 348 41.38 -2.53 8.95
N VAL A 349 42.50 -2.20 8.29
CA VAL A 349 43.84 -2.22 8.88
C VAL A 349 44.29 -0.87 9.47
N LYS A 350 43.61 0.27 9.18
CA LYS A 350 44.08 1.59 9.65
C LYS A 350 42.95 2.54 10.08
N HIS A 351 42.96 2.90 11.37
CA HIS A 351 42.32 4.06 12.04
C HIS A 351 40.95 3.93 12.73
N THR A 352 40.90 4.59 13.90
CA THR A 352 39.80 4.80 14.86
C THR A 352 38.53 5.44 14.28
N SER A 353 38.59 6.07 13.10
CA SER A 353 37.42 6.62 12.38
C SER A 353 36.61 5.53 11.63
N ALA A 354 37.14 4.32 11.50
CA ALA A 354 36.48 3.23 10.79
C ALA A 354 35.14 2.82 11.42
N ALA A 355 34.98 2.93 12.73
CA ALA A 355 33.75 2.55 13.43
C ALA A 355 32.55 3.45 13.06
N ALA A 356 32.76 4.76 12.96
CA ALA A 356 31.70 5.71 12.59
C ALA A 356 31.27 5.52 11.12
N ILE A 357 32.24 5.31 10.23
CA ILE A 357 31.99 5.03 8.81
C ILE A 357 31.27 3.68 8.65
N ALA A 358 31.65 2.66 9.42
CA ALA A 358 31.00 1.35 9.39
C ALA A 358 29.53 1.43 9.82
N ARG A 359 29.20 2.26 10.83
CA ARG A 359 27.81 2.51 11.26
C ARG A 359 26.99 3.18 10.16
N ARG A 360 27.49 4.28 9.57
CA ARG A 360 26.80 4.97 8.46
C ARG A 360 26.55 4.04 7.26
N MET A 361 27.57 3.28 6.87
CA MET A 361 27.45 2.32 5.78
C MET A 361 26.46 1.19 6.09
N LYS A 362 26.33 0.77 7.36
CA LYS A 362 25.34 -0.24 7.78
C LYS A 362 23.92 0.30 7.64
N GLU A 363 23.69 1.53 8.09
CA GLU A 363 22.41 2.24 7.96
C GLU A 363 22.03 2.44 6.50
N GLU A 364 22.97 2.90 5.67
CA GLU A 364 22.81 3.03 4.23
C GLU A 364 22.47 1.70 3.53
N THR A 365 23.09 0.61 3.95
CA THR A 365 22.79 -0.72 3.40
C THR A 365 21.39 -1.19 3.80
N ALA A 366 20.98 -0.94 5.05
CA ALA A 366 19.65 -1.30 5.54
C ALA A 366 18.55 -0.55 4.76
N LEU A 367 18.77 0.73 4.51
CA LEU A 367 17.87 1.58 3.71
C LEU A 367 17.77 1.09 2.26
N SER A 368 18.90 0.78 1.60
CA SER A 368 18.86 0.23 0.23
C SER A 368 18.13 -1.13 0.18
N ARG A 369 18.26 -1.96 1.22
CA ARG A 369 17.52 -3.23 1.32
C ARG A 369 16.02 -3.01 1.46
N LEU A 370 15.61 -2.04 2.30
CA LEU A 370 14.20 -1.67 2.45
C LEU A 370 13.60 -1.27 1.10
N LEU A 371 14.33 -0.46 0.32
CA LEU A 371 13.87 0.02 -0.98
C LEU A 371 13.74 -1.11 -2.02
N ILE A 372 14.72 -2.03 -2.07
CA ILE A 372 14.65 -3.22 -2.93
C ILE A 372 13.46 -4.11 -2.54
N LEU A 373 13.21 -4.28 -1.24
CA LEU A 373 12.04 -5.02 -0.75
C LEU A 373 10.73 -4.33 -1.14
N LEU A 374 10.64 -3.01 -1.01
CA LEU A 374 9.46 -2.24 -1.44
C LEU A 374 9.20 -2.40 -2.93
N MET A 375 10.25 -2.32 -3.75
CA MET A 375 10.15 -2.56 -5.19
C MET A 375 9.69 -3.98 -5.52
N GLY A 376 10.30 -4.97 -4.87
CA GLY A 376 9.97 -6.38 -5.05
C GLY A 376 8.51 -6.65 -4.70
N MET A 377 8.05 -6.14 -3.55
CA MET A 377 6.65 -6.26 -3.13
C MET A 377 5.69 -5.63 -4.13
N TYR A 378 5.98 -4.40 -4.60
CA TYR A 378 5.17 -3.73 -5.60
C TYR A 378 5.05 -4.55 -6.88
N VAL A 379 6.17 -5.07 -7.40
CA VAL A 379 6.20 -5.92 -8.58
C VAL A 379 5.42 -7.21 -8.34
N THR A 380 5.63 -7.91 -7.22
CA THR A 380 4.94 -9.18 -6.95
C THR A 380 3.43 -9.03 -6.80
N PHE A 381 2.96 -7.93 -6.19
CA PHE A 381 1.53 -7.72 -5.98
C PHE A 381 0.82 -7.09 -7.19
N SER A 382 1.49 -6.23 -7.95
CA SER A 382 0.86 -5.51 -9.08
C SER A 382 0.90 -6.28 -10.39
N THR A 383 1.92 -7.12 -10.61
CA THR A 383 2.09 -7.91 -11.84
C THR A 383 0.93 -8.84 -12.16
N PRO A 384 0.38 -9.66 -11.24
CA PRO A 384 -0.71 -10.57 -11.57
C PRO A 384 -1.96 -9.81 -12.02
N LEU A 385 -2.30 -8.71 -11.34
CA LEU A 385 -3.43 -7.86 -11.73
C LEU A 385 -3.22 -7.27 -13.12
N CYS A 386 -2.05 -6.71 -13.38
CA CYS A 386 -1.76 -6.10 -14.68
C CYS A 386 -1.71 -7.13 -15.81
N LEU A 387 -1.20 -8.34 -15.56
CA LEU A 387 -1.18 -9.42 -16.54
C LEU A 387 -2.60 -9.91 -16.86
N LEU A 388 -3.46 -10.04 -15.85
CA LEU A 388 -4.86 -10.40 -16.05
C LEU A 388 -5.59 -9.33 -16.88
N GLU A 389 -5.37 -8.04 -16.60
CA GLU A 389 -5.96 -6.94 -17.39
C GLU A 389 -5.43 -6.88 -18.82
N LEU A 390 -4.19 -7.31 -19.06
CA LEU A 390 -3.63 -7.43 -20.42
C LEU A 390 -4.17 -8.64 -21.17
N LEU A 391 -4.37 -9.78 -20.49
CA LEU A 391 -4.91 -11.01 -21.08
C LEU A 391 -6.43 -10.95 -21.34
N ALA A 392 -7.16 -10.13 -20.57
CA ALA A 392 -8.58 -9.92 -20.75
C ALA A 392 -8.93 -9.10 -22.00
N ARG A 393 -7.93 -8.56 -22.70
CA ARG A 393 -8.06 -7.72 -23.88
C ARG A 393 -7.49 -8.40 -25.11
#